data_AF-A0A6C0BXW3-F1
#
_entry.id   AF-A0A6C0BXW3-F1
#
_cell.length_a   1.000
_cell.length_b   1.000
_cell.length_c   1.000
_cell.angle_alpha   90.00
_cell.angle_beta   90.00
_cell.angle_gamma   90.00
#
_symmetry.space_group_name_H-M   'P 1'
#
loop_
_entity.id
_entity.type
_entity.pdbx_description
1 polymer ?
#
loop_
_entity_poly.entity_id
_entity_poly.type
_entity_poly.pdbx_seq_one_letter_code
_entity_poly.pdbx_strand_id
1 'polypeptide(L)'
;MKKSNCNHCDEIDHDDCDYSHSSHHCDDHCHHHCEDTNLILDVAVLCQEYSPVEITCNNSHIVNLDEISISEDTFRNIFYPYGENFGIDPKKSCVKDFFYITFLAPYRKVDGKSFYLLEEIIKNTEEDLNVSRNCFTTCSLTDLRNDLLKIKSLCDLNCCSLSCSLTWSNIVTMMKDYSLVNKHPKNIRPLFVVNVIFKSPNPCIKPTVIKFNYRVHSICLK
;
A
#
# COMPACT_ATOMS: atom_id res chain seq x y z
N MET A 1 -39.25 -6.85 20.78
CA MET A 1 -38.94 -6.84 22.22
C MET A 1 -39.37 -8.17 22.84
N LYS A 2 -38.43 -9.08 23.10
CA LYS A 2 -38.62 -10.20 24.04
C LYS A 2 -37.29 -10.37 24.78
N LYS A 3 -37.31 -10.04 26.07
CA LYS A 3 -36.24 -10.33 27.03
C LYS A 3 -36.27 -11.83 27.31
N SER A 4 -35.12 -12.48 27.29
CA SER A 4 -34.92 -13.78 27.92
C SER A 4 -34.07 -13.52 29.16
N ASN A 5 -34.69 -13.73 30.32
CA ASN A 5 -34.06 -13.67 31.64
C ASN A 5 -33.37 -15.00 31.93
N CYS A 6 -32.18 -14.92 32.49
CA CYS A 6 -31.46 -16.02 33.13
C CYS A 6 -32.27 -16.58 34.30
N ASN A 7 -32.46 -17.89 34.33
CA ASN A 7 -32.98 -18.63 35.48
C ASN A 7 -31.81 -19.10 36.36
N HIS A 8 -31.92 -18.74 37.65
CA HIS A 8 -31.72 -19.58 38.82
C HIS A 8 -31.15 -21.00 38.59
N CYS A 9 -30.07 -21.32 39.31
CA CYS A 9 -29.87 -22.64 39.89
C CYS A 9 -29.47 -22.44 41.36
N ASP A 10 -30.17 -23.19 42.20
CA ASP A 10 -30.31 -23.03 43.64
C ASP A 10 -29.14 -23.57 44.45
N GLU A 11 -29.08 -23.05 45.69
CA GLU A 11 -28.32 -23.55 46.83
C GLU A 11 -28.71 -25.01 47.15
N ILE A 12 -27.70 -25.87 47.34
CA ILE A 12 -27.84 -27.15 48.06
C ILE A 12 -26.64 -27.26 49.00
N ASP A 13 -26.89 -27.03 50.29
CA ASP A 13 -26.04 -27.46 51.39
C ASP A 13 -26.38 -28.92 51.74
N HIS A 14 -25.37 -29.80 51.76
CA HIS A 14 -25.35 -30.97 52.64
C HIS A 14 -23.94 -31.57 52.78
N ASP A 15 -23.69 -32.04 54.00
CA ASP A 15 -22.44 -32.41 54.66
C ASP A 15 -21.56 -33.51 54.03
N ASP A 16 -20.27 -33.39 54.34
CA ASP A 16 -19.22 -34.41 54.58
C ASP A 16 -19.23 -35.73 53.80
N CYS A 17 -18.12 -35.98 53.06
CA CYS A 17 -17.18 -37.10 53.29
C CYS A 17 -16.24 -37.33 52.07
N ASP A 18 -14.94 -37.27 52.35
CA ASP A 18 -13.87 -38.14 51.84
C ASP A 18 -13.41 -38.17 50.36
N TYR A 19 -12.07 -38.09 50.26
CA TYR A 19 -11.15 -38.61 49.23
C TYR A 19 -11.01 -37.94 47.85
N SER A 20 -9.79 -37.42 47.65
CA SER A 20 -9.01 -37.31 46.40
C SER A 20 -9.48 -36.32 45.33
N HIS A 21 -8.88 -35.13 45.31
CA HIS A 21 -8.90 -34.24 44.15
C HIS A 21 -7.49 -33.99 43.58
N SER A 22 -7.28 -34.66 42.44
CA SER A 22 -6.32 -34.35 41.39
C SER A 22 -6.41 -32.87 41.01
N SER A 23 -5.29 -32.17 41.11
CA SER A 23 -5.12 -30.79 40.67
C SER A 23 -5.20 -30.70 39.13
N HIS A 24 -6.37 -30.39 38.60
CA HIS A 24 -6.47 -29.83 37.24
C HIS A 24 -6.31 -28.31 37.32
N HIS A 25 -5.09 -27.84 37.06
CA HIS A 25 -4.84 -26.48 36.61
C HIS A 25 -5.52 -26.30 35.26
N CYS A 26 -6.61 -25.53 35.25
CA CYS A 26 -7.13 -24.96 34.02
C CYS A 26 -6.34 -23.67 33.78
N ASP A 27 -5.24 -23.78 33.02
CA ASP A 27 -4.55 -22.64 32.43
C ASP A 27 -5.49 -21.96 31.44
N ASP A 28 -6.12 -20.89 31.89
CA ASP A 28 -7.01 -20.05 31.09
C ASP A 28 -6.14 -19.19 30.16
N HIS A 29 -5.69 -19.81 29.07
CA HIS A 29 -5.02 -19.15 27.94
C HIS A 29 -6.01 -18.25 27.21
N CYS A 30 -6.25 -17.06 27.74
CA CYS A 30 -6.82 -15.95 27.00
C CYS A 30 -5.78 -15.43 25.99
N HIS A 31 -5.64 -16.12 24.86
CA HIS A 31 -5.06 -15.55 23.66
C HIS A 31 -6.00 -14.44 23.16
N HIS A 32 -5.78 -13.22 23.66
CA HIS A 32 -6.25 -12.03 22.98
C HIS A 32 -5.60 -12.02 21.59
N HIS A 33 -6.35 -12.46 20.59
CA HIS A 33 -6.12 -12.08 19.20
C HIS A 33 -6.22 -10.55 19.14
N CYS A 34 -5.09 -9.87 19.28
CA CYS A 34 -4.95 -8.52 18.77
C CYS A 34 -5.07 -8.63 17.25
N GLU A 35 -6.25 -8.35 16.71
CA GLU A 35 -6.38 -8.05 15.30
C GLU A 35 -5.48 -6.84 15.02
N ASP A 36 -4.38 -7.05 14.30
CA ASP A 36 -3.52 -5.98 13.81
C ASP A 36 -4.35 -5.10 12.87
N THR A 37 -4.90 -4.03 13.42
CA THR A 37 -5.69 -3.05 12.68
C THR A 37 -4.72 -2.20 11.85
N ASN A 38 -4.57 -2.57 10.58
CA ASN A 38 -3.68 -1.90 9.65
C ASN A 38 -4.37 -0.65 9.06
N LEU A 39 -3.94 0.53 9.48
CA LEU A 39 -4.33 1.79 8.86
C LEU A 39 -3.64 1.92 7.48
N ILE A 40 -4.43 2.00 6.40
CA ILE A 40 -3.95 2.23 5.04
C ILE A 40 -4.30 3.66 4.64
N LEU A 41 -3.34 4.43 4.13
CA LEU A 41 -3.53 5.81 3.69
C LEU A 41 -2.92 6.02 2.30
N ASP A 42 -3.75 6.43 1.34
CA ASP A 42 -3.26 6.96 0.06
C ASP A 42 -2.69 8.37 0.30
N VAL A 43 -1.37 8.49 0.27
CA VAL A 43 -0.66 9.73 0.65
C VAL A 43 -0.37 10.64 -0.54
N ALA A 44 -0.24 10.08 -1.74
CA ALA A 44 0.01 10.83 -2.95
C ALA A 44 -0.43 10.06 -4.21
N VAL A 45 -0.75 10.83 -5.25
CA VAL A 45 -1.05 10.32 -6.60
C VAL A 45 -0.18 11.07 -7.62
N LEU A 46 0.71 10.33 -8.28
CA LEU A 46 1.56 10.78 -9.38
C LEU A 46 0.97 10.30 -10.72
N CYS A 47 1.09 11.09 -11.77
CA CYS A 47 0.55 10.81 -13.11
C CYS A 47 1.65 10.91 -14.18
N GLN A 48 1.80 9.85 -14.98
CA GLN A 48 2.76 9.77 -16.06
C GLN A 48 2.05 9.34 -17.35
N GLU A 49 2.27 10.10 -18.42
CA GLU A 49 1.78 9.75 -19.76
C GLU A 49 2.90 9.08 -20.55
N TYR A 50 2.56 8.13 -21.43
CA TYR A 50 3.51 7.42 -22.30
C TYR A 50 2.99 7.37 -23.75
N SER A 51 3.79 6.91 -24.69
CA SER A 51 3.40 6.89 -26.12
C SER A 51 2.10 6.11 -26.42
N PRO A 52 1.27 6.55 -27.39
CA PRO A 52 -0.01 5.94 -27.70
C PRO A 52 0.09 4.55 -28.36
N VAL A 53 -0.90 3.71 -28.08
CA VAL A 53 -1.15 2.40 -28.74
C VAL A 53 -2.64 2.34 -29.05
N GLU A 54 -3.11 2.49 -30.30
CA GLU A 54 -4.51 2.87 -30.72
C GLU A 54 -5.69 1.85 -30.48
N ILE A 55 -6.97 2.35 -30.46
CA ILE A 55 -8.36 1.74 -30.38
C ILE A 55 -9.21 2.23 -29.14
N THR A 56 -10.54 2.01 -28.89
CA THR A 56 -11.40 2.70 -27.79
C THR A 56 -12.04 1.83 -26.62
N CYS A 57 -11.88 2.09 -25.27
CA CYS A 57 -12.69 1.61 -24.06
C CYS A 57 -12.20 2.04 -22.60
N ASN A 58 -13.10 2.15 -21.58
CA ASN A 58 -12.82 2.67 -20.19
C ASN A 58 -12.84 1.67 -19.00
N ASN A 59 -11.84 1.77 -18.08
CA ASN A 59 -11.72 1.43 -16.63
C ASN A 59 -10.23 1.63 -16.21
N SER A 60 -9.71 1.20 -15.04
CA SER A 60 -8.26 1.27 -14.68
C SER A 60 -7.71 -0.09 -14.21
N HIS A 61 -6.45 -0.40 -14.51
CA HIS A 61 -5.72 -1.56 -13.96
C HIS A 61 -5.03 -1.17 -12.66
N ILE A 62 -5.07 -2.03 -11.65
CA ILE A 62 -4.44 -1.78 -10.34
C ILE A 62 -3.37 -2.84 -10.12
N VAL A 63 -2.14 -2.38 -9.92
CA VAL A 63 -0.96 -3.21 -9.64
C VAL A 63 -0.47 -2.87 -8.23
N ASN A 64 -0.61 -3.81 -7.30
CA ASN A 64 -0.15 -3.66 -5.93
C ASN A 64 1.27 -4.21 -5.80
N LEU A 65 2.25 -3.33 -5.57
CA LEU A 65 3.61 -3.79 -5.27
C LEU A 65 3.68 -4.37 -3.85
N ASP A 66 4.56 -5.33 -3.65
CA ASP A 66 4.87 -5.88 -2.33
C ASP A 66 5.30 -4.76 -1.36
N GLU A 67 5.02 -4.96 -0.07
CA GLU A 67 5.30 -3.96 0.96
C GLU A 67 6.79 -3.62 1.09
N ILE A 68 7.07 -2.34 1.26
CA ILE A 68 8.40 -1.78 1.47
C ILE A 68 8.49 -1.31 2.91
N SER A 69 9.25 -2.02 3.74
CA SER A 69 9.51 -1.62 5.13
C SER A 69 10.43 -0.41 5.19
N ILE A 70 9.99 0.65 5.87
CA ILE A 70 10.71 1.94 5.92
C ILE A 70 10.48 2.66 7.26
N SER A 71 11.49 3.42 7.71
CA SER A 71 11.36 4.26 8.90
C SER A 71 10.60 5.55 8.60
N GLU A 72 9.97 6.16 9.61
CA GLU A 72 9.37 7.51 9.46
C GLU A 72 10.39 8.52 8.91
N ASP A 73 11.59 8.58 9.50
CA ASP A 73 12.62 9.55 9.11
C ASP A 73 13.01 9.39 7.64
N THR A 74 13.23 8.15 7.18
CA THR A 74 13.55 7.87 5.78
C THR A 74 12.38 8.24 4.87
N PHE A 75 11.16 7.86 5.23
CA PHE A 75 9.96 8.19 4.45
C PHE A 75 9.78 9.70 4.30
N ARG A 76 9.93 10.45 5.40
CA ARG A 76 9.83 11.92 5.40
C ARG A 76 10.97 12.58 4.61
N ASN A 77 12.19 12.08 4.72
CA ASN A 77 13.31 12.61 3.94
C ASN A 77 13.10 12.46 2.43
N ILE A 78 12.45 11.36 2.01
CA ILE A 78 12.15 11.10 0.60
C ILE A 78 10.96 11.93 0.11
N PHE A 79 9.84 11.90 0.83
CA PHE A 79 8.54 12.39 0.35
C PHE A 79 8.11 13.74 0.94
N TYR A 80 8.77 14.20 2.00
CA TYR A 80 8.55 15.49 2.65
C TYR A 80 9.88 16.23 2.88
N PRO A 81 10.73 16.39 1.85
CA PRO A 81 12.09 16.95 1.97
C PRO A 81 12.13 18.42 2.40
N TYR A 82 10.95 19.07 2.46
CA TYR A 82 10.73 20.46 2.88
C TYR A 82 9.77 20.56 4.07
N GLY A 83 9.47 19.44 4.75
CA GLY A 83 8.69 19.41 5.99
C GLY A 83 7.22 19.02 5.80
N GLU A 84 6.42 19.93 5.25
CA GLU A 84 4.95 19.79 5.30
C GLU A 84 4.32 19.25 4.01
N ASN A 85 4.79 19.73 2.86
CA ASN A 85 4.21 19.37 1.57
C ASN A 85 4.89 18.14 0.99
N PHE A 86 4.09 17.28 0.34
CA PHE A 86 4.61 16.17 -0.41
C PHE A 86 5.45 16.67 -1.58
N GLY A 87 6.62 16.07 -1.76
CA GLY A 87 7.49 16.36 -2.88
C GLY A 87 8.65 15.37 -2.92
N ILE A 88 9.16 15.12 -4.12
CA ILE A 88 10.35 14.30 -4.31
C ILE A 88 11.40 15.23 -4.89
N ASP A 89 12.55 15.34 -4.21
CA ASP A 89 13.66 16.17 -4.68
C ASP A 89 14.78 15.25 -5.19
N PRO A 90 14.99 15.15 -6.52
CA PRO A 90 16.03 14.30 -7.09
C PRO A 90 17.45 14.65 -6.63
N LYS A 91 17.69 15.90 -6.20
CA LYS A 91 19.00 16.34 -5.70
C LYS A 91 19.23 15.92 -4.25
N LYS A 92 18.17 15.76 -3.46
CA LYS A 92 18.22 15.28 -2.08
C LYS A 92 18.06 13.77 -1.96
N SER A 93 17.34 13.16 -2.89
CA SER A 93 17.18 11.70 -2.94
C SER A 93 18.55 11.08 -3.18
N CYS A 94 19.13 10.51 -2.13
CA CYS A 94 20.47 10.00 -2.18
C CYS A 94 20.48 8.59 -2.79
N VAL A 95 21.65 8.10 -3.20
CA VAL A 95 21.82 6.72 -3.70
C VAL A 95 21.28 5.69 -2.71
N LYS A 96 21.33 5.98 -1.40
CA LYS A 96 20.79 5.09 -0.37
C LYS A 96 19.26 5.05 -0.37
N ASP A 97 18.57 6.09 -0.85
CA ASP A 97 17.10 6.09 -0.87
C ASP A 97 16.53 5.52 -2.18
N PHE A 98 17.38 5.34 -3.19
CA PHE A 98 17.00 4.87 -4.52
C PHE A 98 16.16 3.57 -4.48
N PHE A 99 16.52 2.63 -3.60
CA PHE A 99 15.80 1.37 -3.50
C PHE A 99 14.36 1.51 -2.96
N TYR A 100 14.03 2.61 -2.29
CA TYR A 100 12.67 2.91 -1.82
C TYR A 100 11.79 3.50 -2.92
N ILE A 101 12.37 4.09 -3.97
CA ILE A 101 11.62 4.81 -5.00
C ILE A 101 11.78 4.23 -6.41
N THR A 102 12.55 3.16 -6.59
CA THR A 102 12.85 2.59 -7.91
C THR A 102 11.72 1.69 -8.44
N PHE A 103 11.58 1.63 -9.77
CA PHE A 103 10.77 0.65 -10.49
C PHE A 103 11.58 -0.59 -10.93
N LEU A 104 12.89 -0.64 -10.67
CA LEU A 104 13.75 -1.70 -11.16
C LEU A 104 13.40 -3.06 -10.54
N ALA A 105 13.28 -4.07 -11.40
CA ALA A 105 12.86 -5.44 -11.05
C ALA A 105 13.63 -6.14 -9.92
N PRO A 106 14.95 -5.91 -9.71
CA PRO A 106 15.64 -6.48 -8.56
C PRO A 106 15.11 -6.00 -7.20
N TYR A 107 14.44 -4.84 -7.16
CA TYR A 107 13.98 -4.20 -5.92
C TYR A 107 12.45 -4.19 -5.80
N ARG A 108 11.72 -4.62 -6.83
CA ARG A 108 10.26 -4.56 -6.85
C ARG A 108 9.64 -5.89 -7.20
N LYS A 109 8.54 -6.17 -6.53
CA LYS A 109 7.83 -7.44 -6.63
C LYS A 109 6.33 -7.24 -6.58
N VAL A 110 5.61 -8.21 -7.14
CA VAL A 110 4.17 -8.41 -7.00
C VAL A 110 3.99 -9.89 -6.65
N ASP A 111 3.35 -10.16 -5.50
CA ASP A 111 3.14 -11.50 -4.97
C ASP A 111 4.46 -12.31 -4.89
N GLY A 112 5.53 -11.66 -4.44
CA GLY A 112 6.86 -12.25 -4.28
C GLY A 112 7.67 -12.42 -5.57
N LYS A 113 7.09 -12.14 -6.75
CA LYS A 113 7.74 -12.25 -8.07
C LYS A 113 8.26 -10.91 -8.56
N SER A 114 9.40 -10.88 -9.25
CA SER A 114 9.97 -9.64 -9.78
C SER A 114 8.98 -8.89 -10.68
N PHE A 115 8.84 -7.59 -10.41
CA PHE A 115 8.00 -6.67 -11.15
C PHE A 115 8.78 -6.02 -12.29
N TYR A 116 8.22 -6.02 -13.49
CA TYR A 116 8.80 -5.36 -14.66
C TYR A 116 7.78 -4.36 -15.23
N LEU A 117 8.06 -3.06 -15.07
CA LEU A 117 7.15 -1.99 -15.50
C LEU A 117 6.67 -2.15 -16.95
N LEU A 118 7.62 -2.35 -17.87
CA LEU A 118 7.32 -2.52 -19.29
C LEU A 118 6.40 -3.71 -19.56
N GLU A 119 6.69 -4.87 -18.97
CA GLU A 119 5.90 -6.08 -19.19
C GLU A 119 4.49 -5.94 -18.61
N GLU A 120 4.35 -5.29 -17.45
CA GLU A 120 3.04 -5.04 -16.85
C GLU A 120 2.19 -4.10 -17.73
N ILE A 121 2.78 -3.01 -18.24
CA ILE A 121 2.07 -2.08 -19.14
C ILE A 121 1.67 -2.78 -20.44
N ILE A 122 2.57 -3.58 -21.05
CA ILE A 122 2.26 -4.34 -22.26
C ILE A 122 1.14 -5.35 -21.98
N LYS A 123 1.24 -6.12 -20.89
CA LYS A 123 0.24 -7.13 -20.52
C LYS A 123 -1.14 -6.50 -20.32
N ASN A 124 -1.24 -5.41 -19.57
CA ASN A 124 -2.49 -4.68 -19.36
C ASN A 124 -3.06 -4.13 -20.68
N THR A 125 -2.19 -3.69 -21.59
CA THR A 125 -2.58 -3.24 -22.92
C THR A 125 -3.10 -4.41 -23.79
N GLU A 126 -2.44 -5.57 -23.75
CA GLU A 126 -2.91 -6.80 -24.43
C GLU A 126 -4.30 -7.21 -23.92
N GLU A 127 -4.52 -7.14 -22.60
CA GLU A 127 -5.80 -7.46 -21.96
C GLU A 127 -6.92 -6.48 -22.35
N ASP A 128 -6.64 -5.18 -22.37
CA ASP A 128 -7.65 -4.17 -22.72
C ASP A 128 -8.05 -4.18 -24.18
N LEU A 129 -7.07 -4.36 -25.07
CA LEU A 129 -7.29 -4.38 -26.50
C LEU A 129 -7.73 -5.77 -26.99
N ASN A 130 -7.61 -6.79 -26.15
CA ASN A 130 -7.85 -8.19 -26.50
C ASN A 130 -7.05 -8.63 -27.76
N VAL A 131 -5.79 -8.17 -27.84
CA VAL A 131 -4.85 -8.54 -28.91
C VAL A 131 -3.51 -8.92 -28.31
N SER A 132 -2.76 -9.75 -29.04
CA SER A 132 -1.37 -10.03 -28.68
C SER A 132 -0.48 -8.84 -29.03
N ARG A 133 0.61 -8.64 -28.28
CA ARG A 133 1.68 -7.66 -28.58
C ARG A 133 2.28 -7.81 -29.98
N ASN A 134 2.13 -8.97 -30.60
CA ASN A 134 2.53 -9.21 -31.99
C ASN A 134 1.67 -8.43 -33.01
N CYS A 135 0.53 -7.89 -32.58
CA CYS A 135 -0.35 -7.03 -33.38
C CYS A 135 0.04 -5.55 -33.27
N PHE A 136 0.94 -5.17 -32.36
CA PHE A 136 1.41 -3.79 -32.24
C PHE A 136 2.41 -3.46 -33.35
N THR A 137 2.38 -2.22 -33.83
CA THR A 137 3.41 -1.78 -34.78
C THR A 137 4.78 -1.76 -34.11
N THR A 138 5.82 -2.10 -34.87
CA THR A 138 7.20 -2.11 -34.35
C THR A 138 7.62 -0.74 -33.84
N CYS A 139 7.21 0.35 -34.50
CA CYS A 139 7.48 1.72 -34.06
C CYS A 139 6.81 2.02 -32.72
N SER A 140 5.49 1.80 -32.60
CA SER A 140 4.75 2.07 -31.35
C SER A 140 5.32 1.29 -30.16
N LEU A 141 5.67 0.01 -30.35
CA LEU A 141 6.24 -0.80 -29.29
C LEU A 141 7.67 -0.36 -28.92
N THR A 142 8.44 0.13 -29.88
CA THR A 142 9.78 0.68 -29.64
C THR A 142 9.71 2.00 -28.88
N ASP A 143 8.79 2.89 -29.26
CA ASP A 143 8.58 4.17 -28.59
C ASP A 143 8.09 3.97 -27.16
N LEU A 144 7.11 3.08 -26.95
CA LEU A 144 6.65 2.68 -25.62
C LEU A 144 7.80 2.16 -24.74
N ARG A 145 8.65 1.29 -25.29
CA ARG A 145 9.84 0.78 -24.58
C ARG A 145 10.78 1.91 -24.22
N ASN A 146 11.09 2.80 -25.16
CA ASN A 146 12.01 3.90 -24.94
C ASN A 146 11.50 4.87 -23.88
N ASP A 147 10.19 5.11 -23.83
CA ASP A 147 9.59 5.98 -22.81
C ASP A 147 9.64 5.34 -21.43
N LEU A 148 9.24 4.06 -21.31
CA LEU A 148 9.23 3.37 -20.01
C LEU A 148 10.65 3.08 -19.49
N LEU A 149 11.64 2.88 -20.36
CA LEU A 149 13.05 2.67 -19.97
C LEU A 149 13.70 3.91 -19.33
N LYS A 150 13.18 5.11 -19.61
CA LYS A 150 13.64 6.35 -18.96
C LYS A 150 13.19 6.43 -17.50
N ILE A 151 12.13 5.71 -17.13
CA ILE A 151 11.52 5.77 -15.81
C ILE A 151 12.13 4.69 -14.92
N LYS A 152 13.19 5.04 -14.20
CA LYS A 152 13.88 4.11 -13.28
C LYS A 152 13.40 4.25 -11.84
N SER A 153 12.85 5.41 -11.49
CA SER A 153 12.42 5.78 -10.17
C SER A 153 11.31 6.82 -10.18
N LEU A 154 10.71 7.07 -9.02
CA LEU A 154 9.74 8.16 -8.85
C LEU A 154 10.32 9.55 -9.16
N CYS A 155 11.65 9.73 -9.13
CA CYS A 155 12.30 10.99 -9.51
C CYS A 155 12.29 11.24 -11.02
N ASP A 156 12.12 10.19 -11.83
CA ASP A 156 12.14 10.29 -13.30
C ASP A 156 10.76 10.62 -13.88
N LEU A 157 9.73 10.70 -13.01
CA LEU A 157 8.38 11.11 -13.38
C LEU A 157 8.34 12.62 -13.60
N ASN A 158 7.53 13.07 -14.56
CA ASN A 158 7.45 14.50 -14.90
C ASN A 158 7.01 15.34 -13.68
N CYS A 159 7.67 16.46 -13.37
CA CYS A 159 7.46 17.21 -12.12
C CYS A 159 6.05 17.78 -11.91
N CYS A 160 5.24 17.90 -12.97
CA CYS A 160 3.83 18.27 -12.89
C CYS A 160 2.89 17.07 -12.66
N SER A 161 3.43 15.87 -12.39
CA SER A 161 2.68 14.62 -12.24
C SER A 161 1.85 14.55 -10.98
N LEU A 162 2.13 15.37 -9.95
CA LEU A 162 1.43 15.28 -8.67
C LEU A 162 -0.02 15.78 -8.82
N SER A 163 -0.96 14.84 -8.80
CA SER A 163 -2.40 15.13 -8.91
C SER A 163 -2.95 15.62 -7.59
N CYS A 164 -2.61 14.91 -6.51
CA CYS A 164 -3.01 15.25 -5.14
C CYS A 164 -2.06 14.57 -4.14
N SER A 165 -2.02 15.12 -2.92
CA SER A 165 -1.26 14.56 -1.81
C SER A 165 -1.81 15.02 -0.47
N LEU A 166 -1.57 14.23 0.56
CA LEU A 166 -1.74 14.64 1.95
C LEU A 166 -0.50 15.41 2.42
N THR A 167 -0.72 16.46 3.21
CA THR A 167 0.35 17.09 3.98
C THR A 167 0.73 16.22 5.17
N TRP A 168 1.93 16.43 5.73
CA TRP A 168 2.38 15.65 6.88
C TRP A 168 1.48 15.86 8.10
N SER A 169 1.03 17.08 8.37
CA SER A 169 0.10 17.35 9.47
C SER A 169 -1.24 16.63 9.33
N ASN A 170 -1.78 16.52 8.11
CA ASN A 170 -3.01 15.75 7.84
C ASN A 170 -2.80 14.27 8.17
N ILE A 171 -1.65 13.69 7.76
CA ILE A 171 -1.30 12.31 8.07
C ILE A 171 -1.22 12.10 9.60
N VAL A 172 -0.50 12.96 10.31
CA VAL A 172 -0.39 12.90 11.78
C VAL A 172 -1.76 13.01 12.46
N THR A 173 -2.62 13.90 11.98
CA THR A 173 -3.98 14.08 12.53
C THR A 173 -4.82 12.81 12.32
N MET A 174 -4.84 12.26 11.11
CA MET A 174 -5.55 11.01 10.82
C MET A 174 -5.06 9.84 11.69
N MET A 175 -3.76 9.75 11.94
CA MET A 175 -3.20 8.71 12.82
C MET A 175 -3.56 8.92 14.30
N LYS A 176 -3.59 10.17 14.78
CA LYS A 176 -4.04 10.49 16.14
C LYS A 176 -5.51 10.10 16.31
N ASP A 177 -6.37 10.47 15.37
CA ASP A 177 -7.79 10.14 15.39
C ASP A 177 -8.00 8.62 15.38
N TYR A 178 -7.27 7.90 14.52
CA TYR A 178 -7.31 6.45 14.47
C TYR A 178 -6.87 5.79 15.79
N SER A 179 -5.82 6.33 16.43
CA SER A 179 -5.33 5.84 17.73
C SER A 179 -6.38 6.00 18.84
N LEU A 180 -7.11 7.12 18.83
CA LEU A 180 -8.16 7.42 19.81
C LEU A 180 -9.35 6.46 19.68
N VAL A 181 -9.75 6.14 18.45
CA VAL A 181 -10.86 5.22 18.17
C VAL A 181 -10.50 3.78 18.56
N ASN A 182 -9.29 3.33 18.22
CA ASN A 182 -8.90 1.92 18.35
C ASN A 182 -8.22 1.57 19.68
N LYS A 183 -8.13 2.51 20.65
CA LYS A 183 -7.56 2.31 21.99
C LYS A 183 -6.15 1.69 22.04
N HIS A 184 -5.42 1.68 20.92
CA HIS A 184 -4.07 1.10 20.79
C HIS A 184 -3.07 2.15 20.27
N PRO A 185 -2.61 3.07 21.12
CA PRO A 185 -1.75 4.18 20.68
C PRO A 185 -0.29 3.79 20.41
N LYS A 186 0.15 2.58 20.78
CA LYS A 186 1.59 2.25 20.84
C LYS A 186 2.13 1.42 19.66
N ASN A 187 1.28 0.83 18.82
CA ASN A 187 1.71 -0.17 17.82
C ASN A 187 1.10 0.03 16.42
N ILE A 188 0.68 1.24 16.04
CA ILE A 188 0.16 1.46 14.68
C ILE A 188 1.33 1.41 13.70
N ARG A 189 1.27 0.48 12.74
CA ARG A 189 2.21 0.35 11.63
C ARG A 189 1.48 0.66 10.34
N PRO A 190 1.24 1.94 10.01
CA PRO A 190 0.41 2.26 8.88
C PRO A 190 1.08 1.87 7.57
N LEU A 191 0.25 1.62 6.58
CA LEU A 191 0.66 1.40 5.19
C LEU A 191 0.39 2.70 4.43
N PHE A 192 1.44 3.44 4.10
CA PHE A 192 1.34 4.63 3.27
C PHE A 192 1.47 4.22 1.81
N VAL A 193 0.53 4.67 0.98
CA VAL A 193 0.44 4.28 -0.43
C VAL A 193 0.74 5.47 -1.32
N VAL A 194 1.82 5.37 -2.10
CA VAL A 194 2.08 6.30 -3.20
C VAL A 194 1.60 5.66 -4.50
N ASN A 195 0.60 6.27 -5.11
CA ASN A 195 0.01 5.79 -6.36
C ASN A 195 0.73 6.44 -7.55
N VAL A 196 1.08 5.66 -8.56
CA VAL A 196 1.62 6.16 -9.84
C VAL A 196 0.73 5.69 -10.98
N ILE A 197 0.06 6.63 -11.64
CA ILE A 197 -0.88 6.39 -12.72
C ILE A 197 -0.16 6.54 -14.06
N PHE A 198 -0.04 5.44 -14.79
CA PHE A 198 0.47 5.41 -16.16
C PHE A 198 -0.72 5.49 -17.12
N LYS A 199 -0.81 6.57 -17.90
CA LYS A 199 -1.89 6.81 -18.86
C LYS A 199 -1.40 6.64 -20.29
N SER A 200 -2.14 5.84 -21.05
CA SER A 200 -2.03 5.84 -22.50
C SER A 200 -2.84 7.00 -23.08
N PRO A 201 -2.36 7.70 -24.11
CA PRO A 201 -3.17 8.62 -24.90
C PRO A 201 -4.24 7.87 -25.71
N ASN A 202 -4.16 6.55 -25.81
CA ASN A 202 -5.20 5.76 -26.40
C ASN A 202 -6.37 5.54 -25.42
N PRO A 203 -7.60 6.00 -25.72
CA PRO A 203 -8.76 5.75 -24.86
C PRO A 203 -9.16 4.27 -24.77
N CYS A 204 -8.52 3.37 -25.52
CA CYS A 204 -8.34 1.92 -25.35
C CYS A 204 -8.08 1.36 -24.00
N ILE A 205 -7.09 2.04 -23.45
CA ILE A 205 -6.16 1.42 -22.56
C ILE A 205 -6.43 2.09 -21.26
N LYS A 206 -6.90 1.26 -20.35
CA LYS A 206 -7.19 1.63 -18.99
C LYS A 206 -5.90 2.15 -18.36
N PRO A 207 -5.94 3.27 -17.61
CA PRO A 207 -4.78 3.70 -16.86
C PRO A 207 -4.28 2.57 -15.96
N THR A 208 -2.97 2.35 -15.93
CA THR A 208 -2.35 1.40 -15.00
C THR A 208 -1.88 2.14 -13.76
N VAL A 209 -2.44 1.82 -12.60
CA VAL A 209 -2.09 2.40 -11.31
C VAL A 209 -1.16 1.46 -10.57
N ILE A 210 0.09 1.89 -10.38
CA ILE A 210 1.09 1.16 -9.59
C ILE A 210 1.10 1.73 -8.18
N LYS A 211 0.85 0.87 -7.19
CA LYS A 211 0.83 1.25 -5.78
C LYS A 211 2.13 0.86 -5.09
N PHE A 212 2.90 1.85 -4.64
CA PHE A 212 4.03 1.64 -3.73
C PHE A 212 3.51 1.63 -2.30
N ASN A 213 3.55 0.45 -1.68
CA ASN A 213 3.01 0.21 -0.34
C ASN A 213 4.13 0.30 0.70
N TYR A 214 4.22 1.42 1.43
CA TYR A 214 5.25 1.66 2.43
C TYR A 214 4.75 1.31 3.84
N ARG A 215 5.29 0.26 4.43
CA ARG A 215 5.02 -0.10 5.81
C ARG A 215 5.90 0.75 6.71
N VAL A 216 5.34 1.82 7.27
CA VAL A 216 6.10 2.79 8.06
C VAL A 216 6.15 2.35 9.52
N HIS A 217 7.36 2.27 10.07
CA HIS A 217 7.58 1.95 11.47
C HIS A 217 8.04 3.17 12.28
N SER A 218 7.71 3.16 13.57
CA SER A 218 8.15 4.15 14.57
C SER A 218 7.65 5.58 14.36
N ILE A 219 6.37 5.76 14.00
CA ILE A 219 5.82 7.10 13.80
C ILE A 219 5.66 7.85 15.12
N CYS A 220 6.25 9.05 15.19
CA CYS A 220 6.18 9.95 16.32
C CYS A 220 4.95 10.88 16.22
N LEU A 221 3.90 10.58 16.97
CA LEU A 221 2.67 11.38 17.04
C LEU A 221 2.78 12.59 18.00
N LYS A 222 3.93 13.29 18.01
CA LYS A 222 4.10 14.49 18.86
C LYS A 222 3.15 15.62 18.46
#